data_AF-A0A2H3BHQ3-F1
#
_entry.id   AF-A0A2H3BHQ3-F1
#
_cell.length_a   1.000
_cell.length_b   1.000
_cell.length_c   1.000
_cell.angle_alpha   90.00
_cell.angle_beta   90.00
_cell.angle_gamma   90.00
#
_symmetry.space_group_name_H-M   'P 1'
#
loop_
_entity.id
_entity.type
_entity.pdbx_description
1 polymer ?
#
loop_
_entity_poly.entity_id
_entity_poly.type
_entity_poly.pdbx_seq_one_letter_code
_entity_poly.pdbx_strand_id
1 'polypeptide(L)'
;NATLLAQLERIQKLFICRLLGVANCSPVVLLFLETGMWPVKYRRITSTLRYLQYALILVNDHFLSYNMADSFTLATARRASWVAYLARTIQNL
;
A
#
# COMPACT_ATOMS: atom_id res chain seq x y z
N ASN A 1 -7.12 -9.29 6.78
CA ASN A 1 -6.12 -8.58 5.94
C ASN A 1 -4.83 -8.16 6.65
N ALA A 2 -4.80 -7.91 7.97
CA ALA A 2 -3.54 -7.62 8.68
C ALA A 2 -2.52 -8.77 8.60
N THR A 3 -3.00 -10.01 8.55
CA THR A 3 -2.17 -11.24 8.47
C THR A 3 -1.37 -11.34 7.17
N LEU A 4 -1.98 -11.08 6.01
CA LEU A 4 -1.32 -11.19 4.70
C LEU A 4 -0.27 -10.09 4.48
N LEU A 5 -0.55 -8.85 4.90
CA LEU A 5 0.43 -7.76 4.80
C LEU A 5 1.64 -8.04 5.69
N ALA A 6 1.42 -8.49 6.93
CA ALA A 6 2.50 -8.88 7.83
C ALA A 6 3.33 -10.06 7.27
N GLN A 7 2.69 -11.02 6.62
CA GLN A 7 3.40 -12.11 5.92
C GLN A 7 4.25 -11.59 4.77
N LEU A 8 3.73 -10.67 3.96
CA LEU A 8 4.49 -10.03 2.87
C LEU A 8 5.67 -9.22 3.40
N GLU A 9 5.50 -8.47 4.48
CA GLU A 9 6.58 -7.70 5.11
C GLU A 9 7.65 -8.62 5.71
N ARG A 10 7.25 -9.74 6.31
CA ARG A 10 8.18 -10.77 6.77
C ARG A 10 9.00 -11.35 5.62
N ILE A 11 8.36 -11.69 4.50
CA ILE A 11 9.05 -12.20 3.31
C ILE A 11 9.99 -11.13 2.72
N GLN A 12 9.53 -9.87 2.64
CA GLN A 12 10.37 -8.76 2.18
C GLN A 12 11.61 -8.62 3.05
N LYS A 13 11.47 -8.65 4.39
CA LYS A 13 12.61 -8.61 5.31
C LYS A 13 13.59 -9.75 5.03
N LEU A 14 13.10 -10.98 4.95
CA LEU A 14 13.95 -12.16 4.71
C LEU A 14 14.68 -12.08 3.37
N PHE A 15 14.01 -11.58 2.33
CA PHE A 15 14.64 -11.34 1.03
C PHE A 15 15.78 -10.33 1.13
N ILE A 16 15.56 -9.20 1.80
CA ILE A 16 16.59 -8.15 1.97
C ILE A 16 17.76 -8.67 2.81
N CYS A 17 17.49 -9.39 3.92
CA CYS A 17 18.54 -10.02 4.73
C CYS A 17 19.41 -10.97 3.90
N ARG A 18 18.79 -11.81 3.07
CA ARG A 18 19.50 -12.74 2.18
C ARG A 18 20.29 -12.01 1.10
N LEU A 19 19.73 -10.95 0.52
CA LEU A 19 20.38 -10.13 -0.49
C LEU A 19 21.66 -9.46 0.04
N LEU A 20 21.62 -9.00 1.29
CA LEU A 20 22.75 -8.32 1.95
C LEU A 20 23.69 -9.28 2.70
N GLY A 21 23.36 -10.57 2.80
CA GLY A 21 24.15 -11.54 3.57
C GLY A 21 24.13 -11.31 5.09
N VAL A 22 23.08 -10.69 5.63
CA VAL A 22 22.96 -10.35 7.06
C VAL A 22 21.98 -11.25 7.81
N ALA A 23 22.10 -11.28 9.14
CA ALA A 23 21.23 -12.10 9.99
C ALA A 23 19.75 -11.67 9.93
N ASN A 24 18.83 -12.63 10.09
CA ASN A 24 17.38 -12.39 10.09
C ASN A 24 16.89 -11.51 11.26
N CYS A 25 17.69 -11.40 12.32
CA CYS A 25 17.45 -10.52 13.46
C CYS A 25 17.89 -9.06 13.20
N SER A 26 18.44 -8.75 12.02
CA SER A 26 18.87 -7.39 11.66
C SER A 26 17.73 -6.37 11.83
N PRO A 27 18.04 -5.16 12.35
CA PRO A 27 17.06 -4.10 12.54
C PRO A 27 16.45 -3.67 11.20
N VAL A 28 15.11 -3.67 11.16
CA VAL A 28 14.33 -3.43 9.93
C VAL A 28 14.63 -2.06 9.31
N VAL A 29 14.84 -1.04 10.14
CA VAL A 29 15.16 0.33 9.70
C VAL A 29 16.45 0.37 8.90
N LEU A 30 17.50 -0.33 9.37
CA LEU A 30 18.79 -0.36 8.70
C LEU A 30 18.69 -1.03 7.32
N LEU A 31 17.96 -2.15 7.23
CA LEU A 31 17.77 -2.87 5.97
C LEU A 31 17.16 -1.99 4.87
N PHE A 32 16.23 -1.11 5.23
CA PHE A 32 15.57 -0.21 4.27
C PHE A 32 16.41 1.03 3.94
N LEU A 33 17.16 1.56 4.91
CA LEU A 33 18.10 2.66 4.66
C LEU A 33 19.22 2.23 3.69
N GLU A 34 19.85 1.08 3.95
CA GLU A 34 20.95 0.55 3.12
C GLU A 34 20.51 0.21 1.70
N THR A 35 19.28 -0.28 1.52
CA THR A 35 18.78 -0.68 0.20
C THR A 35 18.03 0.42 -0.56
N GLY A 36 17.71 1.53 0.10
CA GLY A 36 16.79 2.55 -0.43
C GLY A 36 15.38 2.00 -0.71
N MET A 37 15.06 0.79 -0.25
CA MET A 37 13.75 0.18 -0.45
C MET A 37 12.78 0.66 0.61
N TRP A 38 11.50 0.71 0.24
CA TRP A 38 10.43 1.07 1.15
C TRP A 38 9.71 -0.20 1.62
N PRO A 39 9.24 -0.26 2.87
CA PRO A 39 8.38 -1.35 3.31
C PRO A 39 7.13 -1.47 2.43
N VAL A 40 6.63 -2.69 2.23
CA VAL A 40 5.47 -2.97 1.34
C VAL A 40 4.24 -2.12 1.71
N LYS A 41 3.96 -1.89 3.00
CA LYS A 41 2.86 -1.01 3.45
C LYS A 41 2.94 0.36 2.79
N TYR A 42 4.07 1.04 2.90
CA TYR A 42 4.25 2.40 2.37
C TYR A 42 4.25 2.42 0.85
N ARG A 43 4.86 1.43 0.20
CA ARG A 43 4.79 1.30 -1.27
C ARG A 43 3.34 1.21 -1.77
N ARG A 44 2.51 0.39 -1.10
CA ARG A 44 1.09 0.24 -1.45
C ARG A 44 0.34 1.55 -1.27
N ILE A 45 0.52 2.24 -0.14
CA ILE A 45 -0.11 3.54 0.11
C ILE A 45 0.27 4.55 -0.99
N THR A 46 1.57 4.68 -1.30
CA THR A 46 2.06 5.59 -2.34
C THR A 46 1.46 5.28 -3.70
N SER A 47 1.40 4.00 -4.10
CA SER A 47 0.78 3.61 -5.38
C SER A 47 -0.70 3.95 -5.42
N THR A 48 -1.44 3.69 -4.34
CA THR A 48 -2.88 4.01 -4.28
C THR A 48 -3.14 5.52 -4.25
N LEU A 49 -2.30 6.30 -3.56
CA LEU A 49 -2.39 7.78 -3.56
C LEU A 49 -2.09 8.36 -4.94
N ARG A 50 -1.08 7.85 -5.64
CA ARG A 50 -0.78 8.26 -7.02
C ARG A 50 -1.92 7.93 -7.97
N TYR A 51 -2.53 6.76 -7.80
CA TYR A 51 -3.71 6.38 -8.57
C TYR A 51 -4.90 7.31 -8.27
N LEU A 52 -5.12 7.67 -7.01
CA LEU A 52 -6.14 8.65 -6.63
C LEU A 52 -5.87 10.02 -7.28
N GLN A 53 -4.62 10.50 -7.22
CA GLN A 53 -4.22 11.75 -7.85
C GLN A 53 -4.47 11.70 -9.36
N TYR A 54 -4.09 10.61 -10.02
CA TYR A 54 -4.36 10.39 -11.44
C TYR A 54 -5.87 10.42 -11.74
N ALA A 55 -6.68 9.75 -10.92
CA ALA A 55 -8.13 9.75 -11.08
C ALA A 55 -8.78 11.12 -10.89
N LEU A 56 -8.24 11.95 -9.99
CA LEU A 56 -8.70 13.32 -9.79
C LEU A 56 -8.32 14.26 -10.95
N ILE A 57 -7.21 13.99 -11.64
CA ILE A 57 -6.80 14.78 -12.81
C ILE A 57 -7.66 14.40 -14.03
N LEU A 58 -7.98 13.12 -14.19
CA LEU A 58 -8.68 12.59 -15.36
C LEU A 58 -10.21 12.50 -15.16
N VAL A 59 -10.81 13.53 -14.57
CA VAL A 59 -12.25 13.57 -14.25
C VAL A 59 -13.16 13.36 -15.47
N ASN A 60 -12.70 13.70 -16.68
CA ASN A 60 -13.48 13.53 -17.91
C ASN A 60 -13.42 12.12 -18.51
N ASP A 61 -12.63 11.20 -17.95
CA ASP A 61 -12.69 9.80 -18.35
C ASP A 61 -13.91 9.14 -17.71
N HIS A 62 -14.87 8.77 -18.56
CA HIS A 62 -16.16 8.23 -18.16
C HIS A 62 -16.02 6.92 -17.35
N PHE A 63 -15.05 6.07 -17.68
CA PHE A 63 -14.86 4.81 -16.97
C PHE A 63 -14.23 5.02 -15.60
N LEU A 64 -13.24 5.91 -15.53
CA LEU A 64 -12.54 6.19 -14.29
C LEU A 64 -13.44 6.93 -13.29
N SER A 65 -14.24 7.88 -13.76
CA SER A 65 -15.23 8.59 -12.95
C SER A 65 -16.32 7.67 -12.42
N TYR A 66 -16.83 6.73 -13.23
CA TYR A 66 -17.79 5.72 -12.77
C TYR A 66 -17.20 4.80 -11.69
N ASN A 67 -15.99 4.27 -11.92
CA ASN A 67 -15.30 3.40 -10.96
C ASN A 67 -15.00 4.15 -9.64
N MET A 68 -14.62 5.43 -9.73
CA MET A 68 -14.44 6.29 -8.56
C MET A 68 -15.74 6.44 -7.76
N ALA A 69 -16.84 6.81 -8.43
CA ALA A 69 -18.14 6.99 -7.79
C ALA A 69 -18.65 5.69 -7.12
N ASP A 70 -18.50 4.55 -7.80
CA ASP A 70 -18.84 3.23 -7.23
C ASP A 70 -17.98 2.92 -6.00
N SER A 71 -16.67 3.14 -6.10
CA SER A 71 -15.73 2.91 -4.99
C SER A 71 -16.02 3.76 -3.75
N PHE A 72 -16.46 5.01 -3.94
CA PHE A 72 -16.93 5.89 -2.85
C PHE A 72 -18.28 5.44 -2.29
N THR A 73 -19.21 5.01 -3.15
CA THR A 73 -20.51 4.47 -2.74
C THR A 73 -20.33 3.24 -1.86
N LEU A 74 -19.47 2.30 -2.29
CA LEU A 74 -19.09 1.12 -1.51
C LEU A 74 -18.43 1.49 -0.18
N ALA A 75 -17.52 2.47 -0.17
CA ALA A 75 -16.87 2.94 1.05
C ALA A 75 -17.88 3.51 2.07
N THR A 76 -18.84 4.31 1.58
CA THR A 76 -19.90 4.92 2.39
C THR A 76 -20.85 3.85 2.94
N ALA A 77 -21.17 2.83 2.12
CA ALA A 77 -21.93 1.65 2.52
C ALA A 77 -21.15 0.68 3.43
N ARG A 78 -19.93 1.04 3.88
CA ARG A 78 -19.02 0.22 4.69
C ARG A 78 -18.66 -1.13 4.05
N ARG A 79 -18.75 -1.22 2.72
CA ARG A 79 -18.31 -2.37 1.93
C ARG A 79 -16.83 -2.22 1.56
N ALA A 80 -16.22 -3.33 1.18
CA ALA A 80 -14.83 -3.33 0.76
C ALA A 80 -14.68 -2.61 -0.58
N SER A 81 -13.87 -1.56 -0.61
CA SER A 81 -13.40 -0.88 -1.82
C SER A 81 -11.96 -0.43 -1.64
N TRP A 82 -11.28 -0.08 -2.72
CA TRP A 82 -9.89 0.40 -2.64
C TRP A 82 -9.80 1.75 -1.90
N VAL A 83 -10.83 2.61 -2.02
CA VAL A 83 -10.94 3.87 -1.26
C VAL A 83 -11.11 3.59 0.23
N ALA A 84 -11.99 2.66 0.61
CA ALA A 84 -12.16 2.24 2.01
C ALA A 84 -10.88 1.61 2.58
N TYR A 85 -10.17 0.83 1.78
CA TYR A 85 -8.86 0.29 2.14
C TYR A 85 -7.82 1.39 2.36
N LEU A 86 -7.74 2.38 1.47
CA LEU A 86 -6.82 3.51 1.59
C LEU A 86 -7.11 4.32 2.86
N ALA A 87 -8.38 4.71 3.08
CA ALA A 87 -8.79 5.46 4.26
C ALA A 87 -8.43 4.72 5.55
N ARG A 88 -8.74 3.42 5.63
CA ARG A 88 -8.38 2.59 6.79
C ARG A 88 -6.85 2.48 6.96
N THR A 89 -6.10 2.35 5.88
CA THR A 89 -4.64 2.21 5.96
C THR A 89 -3.99 3.51 6.44
N ILE A 90 -4.50 4.67 6.02
CA ILE A 90 -4.03 5.98 6.48
C ILE A 90 -4.40 6.23 7.94
N GLN A 91 -5.60 5.83 8.38
CA GLN A 91 -6.02 5.93 9.78
C GLN A 91 -5.17 5.05 10.73
N ASN A 92 -4.66 3.92 10.22
CA ASN A 92 -3.81 2.99 10.96
C ASN A 92 -2.32 3.11 10.57
N LEU A 93 -1.89 4.30 10.14
CA LEU A 93 -0.49 4.55 9.77
C LEU A 93 0.41 4.39 10.99
#